data_AF-A0A1I2BWA9-F1
#
_entry.id   AF-A0A1I2BWA9-F1
#
_cell.length_a   1.000
_cell.length_b   1.000
_cell.length_c   1.000
_cell.angle_alpha   90.00
_cell.angle_beta   90.00
_cell.angle_gamma   90.00
#
_symmetry.space_group_name_H-M   'P 1'
#
loop_
_entity.id
_entity.type
_entity.pdbx_description
1 polymer ?
#
loop_
_entity_poly.entity_id
_entity_poly.type
_entity_poly.pdbx_seq_one_letter_code
_entity_poly.pdbx_strand_id
1 'polypeptide(L)'
;MMFPSRETVKQIRNEFPKGTRVELVSMDDRQAPPPGTKGTVIGVDDTGSLLMRWDNGSGLNVVYGEDVVQKLKTVKTICYGEEKIWDSRKAAMDFFFDAMIGSDGSEKQRYTNVYMKLLMGWEVCSDDR
;
A
#
# COMPACT_ATOMS: atom_id res chain seq x y z
N MET A 1 -18.80 -23.34 2.61
CA MET A 1 -18.24 -22.19 1.87
C MET A 1 -19.13 -21.91 0.66
N MET A 2 -19.61 -20.68 0.52
CA MET A 2 -20.38 -20.26 -0.65
C MET A 2 -19.41 -19.58 -1.62
N PHE A 3 -19.23 -20.13 -2.81
CA PHE A 3 -18.33 -19.53 -3.79
C PHE A 3 -18.96 -18.27 -4.39
N PRO A 4 -18.22 -17.15 -4.48
CA PRO A 4 -18.72 -15.94 -5.11
C PRO A 4 -18.97 -16.15 -6.61
N SER A 5 -19.84 -15.33 -7.18
CA SER A 5 -20.10 -15.37 -8.62
C SER A 5 -18.87 -14.91 -9.41
N ARG A 6 -18.81 -15.27 -10.70
CA ARG A 6 -17.74 -14.78 -11.59
C ARG A 6 -17.69 -13.25 -11.68
N GLU A 7 -18.83 -12.58 -11.52
CA GLU A 7 -18.91 -11.12 -11.54
C GLU A 7 -18.29 -10.52 -10.26
N THR A 8 -18.59 -11.12 -9.10
CA THR A 8 -17.98 -10.74 -7.82
C THR A 8 -16.46 -10.94 -7.85
N VAL A 9 -15.96 -12.07 -8.36
CA VAL A 9 -14.51 -12.30 -8.49
C VAL A 9 -13.84 -11.24 -9.39
N LYS A 10 -14.50 -10.83 -10.49
CA LYS A 10 -14.01 -9.74 -11.34
C LYS A 10 -13.98 -8.40 -10.61
N GLN A 11 -15.00 -8.10 -9.80
CA GLN A 11 -15.02 -6.87 -8.99
C GLN A 11 -13.87 -6.85 -7.97
N ILE A 12 -13.63 -7.96 -7.28
CA ILE A 12 -12.52 -8.09 -6.33
C ILE A 12 -11.17 -7.87 -7.02
N ARG A 13 -10.98 -8.44 -8.22
CA ARG A 13 -9.76 -8.23 -9.04
C ARG A 13 -9.54 -6.76 -9.41
N ASN A 14 -10.62 -6.02 -9.68
CA ASN A 14 -10.56 -4.60 -9.99
C ASN A 14 -10.30 -3.74 -8.74
N GLU A 15 -10.83 -4.13 -7.60
CA GLU A 15 -10.65 -3.42 -6.33
C GLU A 15 -9.26 -3.64 -5.74
N PHE A 16 -8.76 -4.87 -5.84
CA PHE A 16 -7.47 -5.32 -5.33
C PHE A 16 -6.57 -5.87 -6.45
N PRO A 17 -6.13 -5.02 -7.39
CA PRO A 17 -5.17 -5.43 -8.39
C PRO A 17 -3.83 -5.81 -7.74
N LYS A 18 -3.03 -6.62 -8.45
CA LYS A 18 -1.68 -6.99 -8.04
C LYS A 18 -0.86 -5.73 -7.70
N GLY A 19 -0.21 -5.74 -6.55
CA GLY A 19 0.55 -4.60 -6.01
C GLY A 19 -0.23 -3.77 -4.99
N THR A 20 -1.54 -4.00 -4.82
CA THR A 20 -2.33 -3.30 -3.80
C THR A 20 -1.76 -3.58 -2.40
N ARG A 21 -1.54 -2.53 -1.62
CA ARG A 21 -1.15 -2.61 -0.22
C ARG A 21 -2.38 -2.65 0.67
N VAL A 22 -2.38 -3.58 1.61
CA VAL A 22 -3.47 -3.76 2.57
C VAL A 22 -2.92 -3.98 3.98
N GLU A 23 -3.77 -3.73 4.96
CA GLU A 23 -3.55 -4.04 6.37
C GLU A 23 -4.60 -5.05 6.82
N LEU A 24 -4.16 -6.06 7.57
CA LEU A 24 -5.05 -7.06 8.15
C LEU A 24 -5.85 -6.44 9.30
N VAL A 25 -7.17 -6.54 9.23
CA VAL A 25 -8.07 -6.09 10.29
C VAL A 25 -8.49 -7.28 11.16
N SER A 26 -8.90 -8.39 10.54
CA SER A 26 -9.33 -9.60 11.24
C SER A 26 -9.20 -10.83 10.35
N MET A 27 -8.82 -11.95 10.96
CA MET A 27 -8.77 -13.29 10.36
C MET A 27 -8.91 -14.30 11.50
N ASP A 28 -9.92 -15.16 11.42
CA ASP A 28 -10.22 -16.16 12.46
C ASP A 28 -9.48 -17.48 12.17
N ASP A 29 -8.15 -17.43 12.22
CA ASP A 29 -7.27 -18.59 12.05
C ASP A 29 -6.16 -18.58 13.12
N ARG A 30 -5.78 -19.75 13.64
CA ARG A 30 -4.72 -19.88 14.66
C ARG A 30 -3.34 -19.44 14.15
N GLN A 31 -3.11 -19.50 12.85
CA GLN A 31 -1.88 -19.11 12.18
C GLN A 31 -2.00 -17.70 11.56
N ALA A 32 -3.09 -16.98 11.81
CA ALA A 32 -3.30 -15.63 11.31
C ALA A 32 -2.14 -14.69 11.69
N PRO A 33 -1.69 -13.83 10.77
CA PRO A 33 -0.89 -12.68 11.16
C PRO A 33 -1.62 -11.86 12.23
N PRO A 34 -0.91 -11.16 13.12
CA PRO A 34 -1.54 -10.21 14.03
C PRO A 34 -2.31 -9.13 13.25
N PRO A 35 -3.48 -8.66 13.73
CA PRO A 35 -4.11 -7.45 13.21
C PRO A 35 -3.13 -6.28 13.15
N GLY A 36 -3.24 -5.46 12.11
CA GLY A 36 -2.26 -4.42 11.78
C GLY A 36 -1.09 -4.90 10.92
N THR A 37 -0.95 -6.22 10.68
CA THR A 37 0.07 -6.72 9.76
C THR A 37 -0.25 -6.24 8.35
N LYS A 38 0.75 -5.69 7.66
CA LYS A 38 0.60 -5.21 6.29
C LYS A 38 1.10 -6.22 5.29
N GLY A 39 0.53 -6.17 4.10
CA GLY A 39 0.86 -7.09 3.03
C GLY A 39 0.54 -6.53 1.66
N THR A 40 1.07 -7.21 0.65
CA THR A 40 0.87 -6.86 -0.75
C THR A 40 0.07 -7.96 -1.43
N VAL A 41 -1.00 -7.57 -2.12
CA VAL A 41 -1.78 -8.47 -2.98
C VAL A 41 -0.92 -8.87 -4.17
N ILE A 42 -0.71 -10.17 -4.37
CA ILE A 42 0.04 -10.72 -5.52
C ILE A 42 -0.89 -11.24 -6.63
N GLY A 43 -2.17 -11.44 -6.32
CA GLY A 43 -3.21 -11.84 -7.25
C GLY A 43 -4.54 -12.08 -6.54
N VAL A 44 -5.55 -12.48 -7.29
CA VAL A 44 -6.83 -12.95 -6.78
C VAL A 44 -7.12 -14.27 -7.48
N ASP A 45 -7.50 -15.29 -6.72
CA ASP A 45 -7.81 -16.61 -7.29
C ASP A 45 -9.24 -16.68 -7.84
N ASP A 46 -9.66 -17.87 -8.27
CA ASP A 46 -10.99 -18.09 -8.85
C ASP A 46 -12.09 -18.25 -7.78
N THR A 47 -11.70 -18.37 -6.51
CA THR A 47 -12.60 -18.35 -5.35
C THR A 47 -12.83 -16.93 -4.81
N GLY A 48 -12.13 -15.93 -5.36
CA GLY A 48 -12.19 -14.55 -4.92
C GLY A 48 -11.24 -14.21 -3.77
N SER A 49 -10.41 -15.16 -3.34
CA SER A 49 -9.45 -14.93 -2.26
C SER A 49 -8.28 -14.10 -2.75
N LEU A 50 -7.82 -13.15 -1.92
CA LEU A 50 -6.62 -12.37 -2.22
C LEU A 50 -5.41 -13.22 -1.92
N LEU A 51 -4.58 -13.44 -2.94
CA LEU A 51 -3.27 -14.05 -2.77
C LEU A 51 -2.35 -13.00 -2.16
N MET A 52 -1.77 -13.33 -1.00
CA MET A 52 -1.04 -12.36 -0.20
C MET A 52 0.45 -12.66 -0.12
N ARG A 53 1.24 -11.58 -0.03
CA ARG A 53 2.58 -11.61 0.53
C ARG A 53 2.60 -10.67 1.72
N TRP A 54 2.53 -11.22 2.93
CA TRP A 54 2.58 -10.45 4.17
C TRP A 54 4.01 -10.03 4.51
N ASP A 55 4.17 -8.85 5.10
CA ASP A 55 5.48 -8.29 5.45
C ASP A 55 6.16 -9.09 6.58
N ASN A 56 5.37 -9.78 7.41
CA ASN A 56 5.87 -10.68 8.45
C ASN A 56 6.24 -12.09 7.94
N GLY A 57 6.10 -12.34 6.63
CA GLY A 57 6.41 -13.63 6.02
C GLY A 57 5.31 -14.69 6.10
N SER A 58 4.12 -14.36 6.63
CA SER A 58 2.99 -15.30 6.59
C SER A 58 2.59 -15.64 5.16
N GLY A 59 2.20 -16.89 4.95
CA GLY A 59 1.73 -17.43 3.68
C GLY A 59 0.20 -17.53 3.55
N LEU A 60 -0.56 -17.05 4.54
CA LEU A 60 -2.03 -17.12 4.49
C LEU A 60 -2.61 -16.11 3.50
N ASN A 61 -3.62 -16.55 2.75
CA ASN A 61 -4.40 -15.71 1.86
C ASN A 61 -5.58 -15.07 2.61
N VAL A 62 -6.19 -14.05 2.01
CA VAL A 62 -7.38 -13.39 2.57
C VAL A 62 -8.60 -13.95 1.88
N VAL A 63 -9.44 -14.66 2.62
CA VAL A 63 -10.66 -15.30 2.13
C VAL A 63 -11.78 -14.27 2.06
N TYR A 64 -12.37 -14.13 0.87
CA TYR A 64 -13.47 -13.19 0.65
C TYR A 64 -14.70 -13.59 1.48
N GLY A 65 -15.20 -12.65 2.29
CA GLY A 65 -16.38 -12.83 3.13
C GLY A 65 -16.10 -13.48 4.50
N GLU A 66 -14.87 -13.91 4.77
CA GLU A 66 -14.44 -14.45 6.06
C GLU A 66 -13.41 -13.53 6.71
N ASP A 67 -12.40 -13.11 5.94
CA ASP A 67 -11.33 -12.23 6.42
C ASP A 67 -11.61 -10.76 6.09
N VAL A 68 -11.07 -9.87 6.93
CA VAL A 68 -11.23 -8.42 6.78
C VAL A 68 -9.87 -7.77 6.61
N VAL A 69 -9.71 -7.03 5.51
CA VAL A 69 -8.53 -6.22 5.22
C VAL A 69 -8.93 -4.79 4.84
N GLN A 70 -8.05 -3.85 5.11
CA GLN A 70 -8.21 -2.45 4.70
C GLN A 70 -7.19 -2.09 3.64
N LYS A 71 -7.64 -1.50 2.53
CA LYS A 71 -6.75 -0.95 1.49
C LYS A 71 -6.04 0.29 2.00
N LEU A 72 -4.71 0.30 1.87
CA LEU A 72 -3.89 1.44 2.26
C LEU A 72 -3.89 2.51 1.19
N LYS A 73 -3.96 3.78 1.61
CA LYS A 73 -3.88 4.95 0.73
C LYS A 73 -2.41 5.27 0.44
N THR A 74 -1.82 4.45 -0.42
CA THR A 74 -0.40 4.56 -0.75
C THR A 74 -0.08 5.80 -1.57
N VAL A 75 1.14 6.30 -1.43
CA VAL A 75 1.71 7.31 -2.33
C VAL A 75 3.05 6.82 -2.86
N LYS A 76 3.36 7.11 -4.11
CA LYS A 76 4.68 6.86 -4.70
C LYS A 76 5.48 8.15 -4.67
N THR A 77 6.73 8.09 -4.22
CA THR A 77 7.68 9.19 -4.35
C THR A 77 8.82 8.79 -5.27
N ILE A 78 9.31 9.73 -6.08
CA ILE A 78 10.48 9.55 -6.94
C ILE A 78 11.48 10.65 -6.61
N CYS A 79 12.56 10.32 -5.91
CA CYS A 79 13.56 11.30 -5.49
C CYS A 79 14.95 10.77 -5.85
N TYR A 80 15.79 11.58 -6.48
CA TYR A 80 17.08 11.11 -7.01
C TYR A 80 16.98 9.92 -7.99
N GLY A 81 15.83 9.80 -8.69
CA GLY A 81 15.54 8.64 -9.55
C GLY A 81 15.13 7.37 -8.81
N GLU A 82 15.16 7.37 -7.48
CA GLU A 82 14.73 6.25 -6.65
C GLU A 82 13.22 6.29 -6.41
N GLU A 83 12.52 5.20 -6.74
CA GLU A 83 11.10 5.06 -6.46
C GLU A 83 10.85 4.41 -5.09
N LYS A 84 9.92 4.98 -4.34
CA LYS A 84 9.44 4.39 -3.08
C LYS A 84 7.93 4.48 -2.95
N ILE A 85 7.30 3.37 -2.59
CA ILE A 85 5.89 3.31 -2.22
C ILE A 85 5.78 3.44 -0.71
N TRP A 86 4.96 4.36 -0.26
CA TRP A 86 4.67 4.60 1.14
C TRP A 86 3.26 4.11 1.46
N ASP A 87 3.10 3.41 2.58
CA ASP A 87 1.81 2.93 3.06
C ASP A 87 0.87 4.08 3.50
N SER A 88 1.40 5.30 3.69
CA SER A 88 0.63 6.48 4.06
C SER A 88 1.29 7.76 3.56
N ARG A 89 0.47 8.70 3.07
CA ARG A 89 0.91 10.05 2.72
C ARG A 89 1.56 10.77 3.89
N LYS A 90 1.05 10.59 5.11
CA LYS A 90 1.63 11.21 6.31
C LYS A 90 3.07 10.74 6.54
N ALA A 91 3.32 9.43 6.45
CA ALA A 91 4.66 8.88 6.62
C ALA A 91 5.65 9.40 5.55
N ALA A 92 5.18 9.57 4.30
CA ALA A 92 5.98 10.21 3.26
C ALA A 92 6.25 11.68 3.59
N MET A 93 5.24 12.44 4.00
CA MET A 93 5.37 13.85 4.34
C MET A 93 6.33 14.07 5.50
N ASP A 94 6.21 13.31 6.59
CA ASP A 94 7.09 13.40 7.76
C ASP A 94 8.56 13.20 7.34
N PHE A 95 8.84 12.18 6.52
CA PHE A 95 10.18 11.92 5.99
C PHE A 95 10.74 13.09 5.15
N PHE A 96 9.97 13.59 4.18
CA PHE A 96 10.44 14.65 3.30
C PHE A 96 10.51 16.01 4.01
N PHE A 97 9.71 16.22 5.05
CA PHE A 97 9.80 17.39 5.90
C PHE A 97 11.09 17.40 6.72
N ASP A 98 11.41 16.29 7.39
CA ASP A 98 12.64 16.16 8.16
C ASP A 98 13.88 16.31 7.25
N ALA A 99 13.85 15.67 6.07
CA ALA A 99 14.93 15.78 5.08
C ALA A 99 15.10 17.22 4.57
N MET A 100 14.01 17.95 4.33
CA MET A 100 14.03 19.37 3.94
C MET A 100 14.61 20.27 5.04
N ILE A 101 14.36 19.97 6.33
CA ILE A 101 14.93 20.74 7.45
C ILE A 101 16.43 20.45 7.59
N GLY A 102 16.84 19.20 7.40
CA GLY A 102 18.23 18.74 7.57
C GLY A 102 19.15 18.97 6.37
N SER A 103 18.67 19.60 5.29
CA SER A 103 19.43 19.79 4.05
C SER A 103 19.40 21.25 3.57
N ASP A 104 20.30 21.55 2.64
CA ASP A 104 20.43 22.87 2.01
C ASP A 104 20.61 22.78 0.49
N GLY A 105 20.55 23.94 -0.18
CA GLY A 105 20.84 24.05 -1.61
C GLY A 105 19.90 23.22 -2.50
N SER A 106 20.48 22.52 -3.49
CA SER A 106 19.73 21.74 -4.48
C SER A 106 19.03 20.51 -3.89
N GLU A 107 19.60 19.91 -2.83
CA GLU A 107 19.00 18.79 -2.12
C GLU A 107 17.70 19.21 -1.42
N LYS A 108 17.75 20.32 -0.67
CA LYS A 108 16.56 20.89 -0.03
C LYS A 108 15.46 21.20 -1.03
N GLN A 109 15.81 21.70 -2.22
CA GLN A 109 14.84 21.99 -3.26
C GLN A 109 14.14 20.72 -3.76
N ARG A 110 14.87 19.61 -3.93
CA ARG A 110 14.30 18.32 -4.32
C ARG A 110 13.29 17.82 -3.30
N TYR A 111 13.65 17.84 -2.02
CA TYR A 111 12.74 17.42 -0.95
C TYR A 111 11.51 18.33 -0.84
N THR A 112 11.71 19.65 -1.01
CA THR A 112 10.61 20.62 -1.07
C THR A 112 9.63 20.28 -2.19
N ASN A 113 10.12 19.97 -3.40
CA ASN A 113 9.25 19.64 -4.54
C ASN A 113 8.38 18.40 -4.26
N VAL A 114 8.98 17.33 -3.73
CA VAL A 114 8.24 16.11 -3.36
C VAL A 114 7.22 16.42 -2.27
N TYR A 115 7.63 17.14 -1.21
CA TYR A 115 6.76 17.52 -0.10
C TYR A 115 5.55 18.35 -0.57
N MET A 116 5.76 19.31 -1.46
CA MET A 116 4.67 20.13 -2.01
C MET A 116 3.68 19.30 -2.83
N LYS A 117 4.15 18.34 -3.63
CA LYS A 117 3.26 17.42 -4.37
C LYS A 117 2.46 16.53 -3.43
N LEU A 118 3.08 16.04 -2.36
CA LEU A 118 2.37 15.29 -1.31
C LEU A 118 1.28 16.15 -0.66
N LEU A 119 1.61 17.41 -0.32
CA LEU A 119 0.68 18.38 0.27
C LEU A 119 -0.49 18.70 -0.66
N MET A 120 -0.23 18.81 -1.97
CA MET A 120 -1.25 18.99 -3.02
C MET A 120 -2.09 17.73 -3.28
N GLY A 121 -1.84 16.63 -2.57
CA GLY A 121 -2.64 15.41 -2.66
C GLY A 121 -2.30 14.53 -3.85
N TRP A 122 -1.16 14.72 -4.50
CA TRP A 122 -0.75 13.87 -5.63
C TRP A 122 -0.49 12.43 -5.15
N GLU A 123 -0.70 11.47 -6.05
CA GLU A 123 -0.44 10.05 -5.79
C GLU A 123 0.99 9.64 -6.17
N VAL A 124 1.56 10.32 -7.18
CA VAL A 124 2.96 10.17 -7.61
C VAL A 124 3.65 11.52 -7.44
N CYS A 125 4.66 11.56 -6.58
CA CYS A 125 5.35 12.79 -6.17
C CYS A 125 6.84 12.71 -6.47
N SER A 126 7.25 13.34 -7.57
CA SER A 126 8.64 13.37 -8.02
C SER A 126 9.37 14.65 -7.62
N ASP A 127 10.71 14.63 -7.58
CA ASP A 127 11.55 15.78 -7.22
C ASP A 127 11.80 16.78 -8.36
N ASP A 128 11.23 16.53 -9.53
CA ASP A 128 11.15 17.48 -10.64
C ASP A 128 10.28 18.70 -10.28
N ARG A 129 10.49 19.79 -11.03
CA ARG A 129 9.75 21.04 -10.83
C ARG A 129 8.29 20.91 -11.26
#